data_AF-A0A924UMM5-F1
#
_entry.id   AF-A0A924UMM5-F1
#
_cell.length_a   1.000
_cell.length_b   1.000
_cell.length_c   1.000
_cell.angle_alpha   90.00
_cell.angle_beta   90.00
_cell.angle_gamma   90.00
#
_symmetry.space_group_name_H-M   'P 1'
#
loop_
_entity.id
_entity.type
_entity.pdbx_description
1 polymer ?
#
loop_
_entity_poly.entity_id
_entity_poly.type
_entity_poly.pdbx_seq_one_letter_code
_entity_poly.pdbx_strand_id
1 'polypeptide(L)'
;MAKKAKFKLGINSLISWGATVVIVGLMFKILHWKGGEMMIAAGLITEAILFFVMGFQQEPKDPEWTRVYPELDEDFSGELPKSSSSSQSGISSSAALDKMMENAKIGPDLIESLGTGLRSFSDKVANISNMSDASGVTNEFTNKVKVANEKFDGLSVAFDKATGSLTEMAATNVDSRAYHDQVNNLARNLSALNAVYELELQDSSAHLKSMNKFYQNLSSTMQNFNESMEDSKVFKEEVGRLAKNLSSLNSIYGNMLSAMNQPRA
;
A
#
# COMPACT_ATOMS: atom_id res chain seq x y z
N MET A 1 -23.71 48.91 -8.16
CA MET A 1 -22.46 48.38 -8.77
C MET A 1 -21.77 47.49 -7.74
N ALA A 2 -21.73 46.18 -8.00
CA ALA A 2 -21.21 45.18 -7.06
C ALA A 2 -19.67 45.28 -6.93
N LYS A 3 -19.18 45.38 -5.69
CA LYS A 3 -17.76 45.49 -5.34
C LYS A 3 -17.14 44.09 -5.44
N LYS A 4 -16.38 43.83 -6.51
CA LYS A 4 -15.68 42.56 -6.76
C LYS A 4 -14.63 42.34 -5.65
N ALA A 5 -14.85 41.36 -4.77
CA ALA A 5 -13.89 41.00 -3.73
C ALA A 5 -12.64 40.43 -4.42
N LYS A 6 -11.50 41.13 -4.31
CA LYS A 6 -10.22 40.62 -4.78
C LYS A 6 -9.75 39.56 -3.79
N PHE A 7 -9.88 38.29 -4.15
CA PHE A 7 -9.37 37.16 -3.40
C PHE A 7 -7.84 37.31 -3.30
N LYS A 8 -7.32 37.67 -2.12
CA LYS A 8 -5.88 37.66 -1.87
C LYS A 8 -5.49 36.19 -1.73
N LEU A 9 -4.96 35.60 -2.80
CA LEU A 9 -4.33 34.28 -2.73
C LEU A 9 -3.11 34.42 -1.80
N GLY A 10 -3.27 34.07 -0.54
CA GLY A 10 -2.18 34.06 0.44
C GLY A 10 -1.27 32.86 0.21
N ILE A 11 -0.01 32.97 0.62
CA ILE A 11 0.97 31.87 0.55
C ILE A 11 0.45 30.59 1.21
N ASN A 12 -0.33 30.74 2.29
CA ASN A 12 -0.98 29.64 3.00
C ASN A 12 -1.93 28.83 2.11
N SER A 13 -2.64 29.47 1.18
CA SER A 13 -3.51 28.76 0.23
C SER A 13 -2.72 27.93 -0.77
N LEU A 14 -1.53 28.39 -1.16
CA LEU A 14 -0.63 27.69 -2.08
C LEU A 14 -0.03 26.45 -1.42
N ILE A 15 0.32 26.55 -0.13
CA ILE A 15 0.75 25.42 0.71
C ILE A 15 -0.37 24.39 0.86
N SER A 16 -1.60 24.84 1.17
CA SER A 16 -2.76 23.94 1.31
C SER A 16 -3.08 23.21 -0.01
N TRP A 17 -2.92 23.87 -1.16
CA TRP A 17 -3.11 23.23 -2.46
C TRP A 17 -2.04 22.18 -2.77
N GLY A 18 -0.77 22.45 -2.44
CA GLY A 18 0.31 21.48 -2.53
C GLY A 18 0.06 20.22 -1.71
N ALA A 19 -0.26 20.42 -0.43
CA ALA A 19 -0.57 19.34 0.49
C ALA A 19 -1.74 18.47 0.00
N THR A 20 -2.73 19.07 -0.66
CA THR A 20 -3.86 18.34 -1.25
C THR A 20 -3.39 17.39 -2.37
N VAL A 21 -2.48 17.82 -3.24
CA VAL A 21 -1.94 16.97 -4.32
C VAL A 21 -1.14 15.80 -3.75
N VAL A 22 -0.37 16.02 -2.68
CA VAL A 22 0.39 14.98 -1.96
C VAL A 22 -0.55 13.94 -1.35
N ILE A 23 -1.61 14.38 -0.66
CA ILE A 23 -2.60 13.49 -0.03
C ILE A 23 -3.29 12.61 -1.08
N VAL A 24 -3.66 13.18 -2.24
CA VAL A 24 -4.26 12.41 -3.35
C VAL A 24 -3.25 11.40 -3.94
N GLY A 25 -1.99 11.78 -4.08
CA GLY A 25 -0.93 10.86 -4.54
C GLY A 25 -0.69 9.70 -3.57
N LEU A 26 -0.68 9.98 -2.28
CA LEU A 26 -0.53 8.97 -1.23
C LEU A 26 -1.75 8.05 -1.15
N MET A 27 -2.96 8.59 -1.33
CA MET A 27 -4.19 7.81 -1.44
C MET A 27 -4.12 6.80 -2.58
N PHE A 28 -3.69 7.21 -3.77
CA PHE A 28 -3.55 6.31 -4.93
C PHE A 28 -2.52 5.19 -4.70
N LYS A 29 -1.43 5.48 -3.96
CA LYS A 29 -0.42 4.47 -3.60
C LYS A 29 -0.97 3.43 -2.62
N ILE A 30 -1.75 3.86 -1.61
CA ILE A 30 -2.34 2.95 -0.62
C ILE A 30 -3.46 2.10 -1.23
N LEU A 31 -4.28 2.68 -2.13
CA LEU A 31 -5.37 1.97 -2.81
C LEU A 31 -4.91 1.08 -3.99
N HIS A 32 -3.59 1.03 -4.28
CA HIS A 32 -3.01 0.22 -5.36
C HIS A 32 -3.66 0.46 -6.73
N TRP A 33 -4.12 1.69 -6.99
CA TRP A 33 -4.69 2.04 -8.29
C TRP A 33 -3.61 2.10 -9.38
N LYS A 34 -3.96 1.69 -10.60
CA LYS A 34 -3.03 1.67 -11.74
C LYS A 34 -2.50 3.08 -11.99
N GLY A 35 -1.17 3.25 -11.89
CA GLY A 35 -0.51 4.55 -12.00
C GLY A 35 -0.26 5.29 -10.68
N GLY A 36 -0.53 4.67 -9.52
CA GLY A 36 -0.30 5.28 -8.21
C GLY A 36 1.16 5.69 -7.95
N GLU A 37 2.12 5.01 -8.57
CA GLU A 37 3.54 5.39 -8.48
C GLU A 37 3.85 6.71 -9.18
N MET A 38 3.22 6.97 -10.32
CA MET A 38 3.36 8.25 -11.02
C MET A 38 2.64 9.37 -10.27
N MET A 39 1.48 9.08 -9.67
CA MET A 39 0.70 10.07 -8.92
C MET A 39 1.41 10.48 -7.61
N ILE A 40 2.01 9.54 -6.88
CA ILE A 40 2.78 9.88 -5.67
C ILE A 40 4.08 10.61 -6.02
N ALA A 41 4.74 10.25 -7.12
CA ALA A 41 5.91 10.98 -7.61
C ALA A 41 5.57 12.44 -7.95
N ALA A 42 4.45 12.69 -8.64
CA ALA A 42 3.98 14.05 -8.93
C ALA A 42 3.64 14.85 -7.65
N GLY A 43 3.03 14.20 -6.65
CA GLY A 43 2.77 14.82 -5.34
C GLY A 43 4.07 15.21 -4.62
N LEU A 44 5.03 14.30 -4.52
CA LEU A 44 6.32 14.55 -3.87
C LEU A 44 7.15 15.63 -4.59
N ILE A 45 7.10 15.69 -5.92
CA ILE A 45 7.76 16.75 -6.70
C ILE A 45 7.12 18.11 -6.40
N THR A 46 5.79 18.16 -6.30
CA THR A 46 5.06 19.40 -5.95
C THR A 46 5.47 19.89 -4.56
N GLU A 47 5.58 18.98 -3.59
CA GLU A 47 6.02 19.28 -2.23
C GLU A 47 7.48 19.76 -2.17
N ALA A 48 8.38 19.13 -2.93
CA ALA A 48 9.78 19.55 -3.03
C ALA A 48 9.92 20.98 -3.57
N ILE A 49 9.11 21.36 -4.57
CA ILE A 49 9.10 22.72 -5.11
C ILE A 49 8.56 23.72 -4.08
N LEU A 50 7.52 23.36 -3.33
CA LEU A 50 6.96 24.24 -2.30
C LEU A 50 7.93 24.45 -1.13
N PHE A 51 8.60 23.40 -0.66
CA PHE A 51 9.65 23.52 0.35
C PHE A 51 10.81 24.37 -0.12
N PHE A 52 11.22 24.21 -1.39
CA PHE A 52 12.27 25.04 -1.98
C PHE A 52 11.89 26.52 -1.99
N VAL A 53 10.65 26.85 -2.38
CA VAL A 53 10.16 28.25 -2.38
C VAL A 53 9.97 28.79 -0.95
N MET A 54 9.54 27.94 -0.01
CA MET A 54 9.38 28.32 1.40
C MET A 54 10.73 28.58 2.09
N GLY A 55 11.79 27.89 1.69
CA GLY A 55 13.15 28.11 2.21
C GLY A 55 13.70 29.52 1.94
N PHE A 56 13.12 30.27 1.00
CA PHE A 56 13.47 31.66 0.74
C PHE A 56 12.65 32.66 1.56
N GLN A 57 11.71 32.22 2.40
CA GLN A 57 10.91 33.11 3.25
C GLN A 57 11.53 33.26 4.62
N GLN A 58 11.67 34.51 5.06
CA GLN A 58 12.06 34.83 6.43
C GLN A 58 10.93 34.45 7.38
N GLU A 59 11.29 33.75 8.45
CA GLU A 59 10.40 33.36 9.55
C GLU A 59 9.60 34.59 10.02
N PRO A 60 8.28 34.47 10.21
CA PRO A 60 7.48 35.59 10.72
C PRO A 60 8.07 35.99 12.07
N LYS A 61 8.59 37.22 12.17
CA LYS A 61 9.10 37.77 13.43
C LYS A 61 8.04 37.60 14.50
N ASP A 62 8.44 37.00 15.62
CA ASP A 62 7.58 36.81 16.77
C ASP A 62 6.90 38.13 17.15
N PRO A 63 5.66 38.09 17.64
CA PRO A 63 5.03 39.28 18.20
C PRO A 63 5.97 39.90 19.23
N GLU A 64 6.21 41.21 19.14
CA GLU A 64 7.07 41.95 20.07
C GLU A 64 6.41 41.99 21.46
N TRP A 65 6.55 40.89 22.22
CA TRP A 65 6.00 40.72 23.57
C TRP A 65 6.48 41.82 24.53
N THR A 66 7.63 42.42 24.23
CA THR A 66 8.22 43.59 24.88
C THR A 66 7.31 44.82 24.91
N ARG A 67 6.39 44.96 23.93
CA ARG A 67 5.40 46.04 23.92
C ARG A 67 4.29 45.85 24.96
N VAL A 68 4.02 44.60 25.36
CA VAL A 68 2.95 44.24 26.28
C VAL A 68 3.50 43.94 27.69
N TYR A 69 4.74 43.46 27.79
CA TYR A 69 5.48 43.23 29.03
C TYR A 69 6.91 43.79 28.88
N PRO A 70 7.13 45.07 29.22
CA PRO A 70 8.45 45.71 29.11
C PRO A 70 9.51 45.13 30.06
N GLU A 71 9.12 44.28 31.01
CA GLU A 71 10.00 43.65 32.00
C GLU A 71 10.87 42.49 31.44
N LEU A 72 10.66 42.10 30.17
CA LEU A 72 11.42 41.02 29.51
C LEU A 72 12.52 41.53 28.56
N ASP A 73 12.72 42.86 28.48
CA ASP A 73 13.76 43.48 27.64
C ASP A 73 15.12 43.47 28.36
N GLU A 74 16.21 43.16 27.65
CA GLU A 74 17.56 43.07 28.23
C GLU A 74 18.13 44.45 28.62
N ASP A 75 17.64 45.53 28.01
CA ASP A 75 18.00 46.93 28.30
C ASP A 75 16.96 47.65 29.20
N PHE A 76 16.11 46.91 29.92
CA PHE A 76 15.13 47.49 30.82
C PHE A 76 15.81 48.24 31.99
N SER A 77 15.88 49.57 31.89
CA SER A 77 16.47 50.47 32.89
C SER A 77 15.44 51.01 33.90
N GLY A 78 14.38 50.25 34.18
CA GLY A 78 13.42 50.54 35.24
C GLY A 78 13.79 49.82 36.54
N GLU A 79 13.44 50.38 37.70
CA GLU A 79 13.67 49.70 38.98
C GLU A 79 12.81 48.43 39.08
N LEU A 80 13.46 47.26 39.17
CA LEU A 80 12.82 46.07 39.73
C LEU A 80 12.28 46.43 41.13
N PRO A 81 11.10 45.97 41.55
CA PRO A 81 10.55 46.31 42.85
C PRO A 81 11.47 45.80 43.99
N LYS A 82 12.35 46.70 44.46
CA LYS A 82 13.07 46.58 45.73
C LYS A 82 12.32 47.42 46.74
N SER A 83 11.96 46.79 47.85
CA SER A 83 11.31 47.45 48.97
C SER A 83 12.12 48.67 49.41
N SER A 84 11.41 49.78 49.61
CA SER A 84 11.94 51.06 50.01
C SER A 84 12.73 50.95 51.32
N SER A 85 14.03 51.20 51.28
CA SER A 85 14.82 51.53 52.47
C SER A 85 15.36 52.95 52.31
N SER A 86 14.57 53.90 52.79
CA SER A 86 14.98 55.29 52.98
C SER A 86 15.94 55.38 54.17
N SER A 87 17.13 55.92 53.91
CA SER A 87 18.10 56.31 54.92
C SER A 87 17.63 57.56 55.68
N GLN A 88 17.41 57.44 56.99
CA GLN A 88 17.34 58.62 57.88
C GLN A 88 17.99 58.35 59.24
N SER A 89 19.14 58.99 59.42
CA SER A 89 19.72 59.61 60.62
C SER A 89 19.09 59.30 62.00
N GLY A 90 19.90 58.65 62.85
CA GLY A 90 20.08 59.05 64.25
C GLY A 90 18.88 58.96 65.19
N ILE A 91 18.34 57.75 65.39
CA ILE A 91 17.60 57.41 66.61
C ILE A 91 18.38 56.27 67.27
N SER A 92 18.75 56.45 68.54
CA SER A 92 19.32 55.39 69.39
C SER A 92 18.51 54.12 69.16
N SER A 93 19.18 53.06 68.68
CA SER A 93 18.56 51.79 68.28
C SER A 93 17.72 51.18 69.41
N SER A 94 18.04 51.50 70.66
CA SER A 94 17.25 51.06 71.82
C SER A 94 15.92 51.80 71.97
N ALA A 95 15.86 53.10 71.64
CA ALA A 95 14.62 53.88 71.69
C ALA A 95 13.70 53.60 70.49
N ALA A 96 14.27 53.26 69.33
CA ALA A 96 13.52 52.77 68.19
C ALA A 96 12.98 51.35 68.44
N LEU A 97 13.76 50.47 69.09
CA LEU A 97 13.32 49.14 69.50
C LEU A 97 12.22 49.18 70.55
N ASP A 98 12.34 50.03 71.58
CA ASP A 98 11.30 50.18 72.61
C ASP A 98 9.99 50.70 72.02
N LYS A 99 10.09 51.71 71.15
CA LYS A 99 8.93 52.27 70.44
C LYS A 99 8.35 51.29 69.42
N MET A 100 9.16 50.39 68.87
CA MET A 100 8.70 49.34 67.96
C MET A 100 8.07 48.16 68.73
N MET A 101 8.57 47.84 69.92
CA MET A 101 8.05 46.81 70.80
C MET A 101 6.71 47.22 71.44
N GLU A 102 6.57 48.52 71.76
CA GLU A 102 5.32 49.13 72.19
C GLU A 102 4.29 49.22 71.06
N ASN A 103 4.70 49.63 69.84
CA ASN A 103 3.78 49.72 68.69
C ASN A 103 3.41 48.36 68.07
N ALA A 104 4.30 47.36 68.13
CA ALA A 104 4.07 46.06 67.48
C ALA A 104 3.11 45.15 68.25
N LYS A 105 2.63 45.54 69.44
CA LYS A 105 1.76 44.72 70.31
C LYS A 105 2.19 43.25 70.26
N ILE A 106 3.37 42.96 70.81
CA ILE A 106 3.85 41.58 71.01
C ILE A 106 2.90 40.92 72.03
N GLY A 107 1.74 40.50 71.56
CA GLY A 107 0.73 39.80 72.31
C GLY A 107 1.03 38.31 72.38
N PRO A 108 0.36 37.57 73.28
CA PRO A 108 0.48 36.12 73.36
C PRO A 108 0.22 35.42 72.01
N ASP A 109 -0.67 35.96 71.17
CA ASP A 109 -0.98 35.42 69.84
C ASP A 109 0.20 35.46 68.84
N LEU A 110 1.05 36.50 68.90
CA LEU A 110 2.24 36.59 68.05
C LEU A 110 3.31 35.58 68.48
N ILE A 111 3.43 35.35 69.79
CA ILE A 111 4.37 34.36 70.33
C ILE A 111 3.88 32.94 70.01
N GLU A 112 2.58 32.70 70.04
CA GLU A 112 1.98 31.40 69.69
C GLU A 112 2.10 31.09 68.18
N SER A 113 1.83 32.07 67.32
CA SER A 113 2.02 31.92 65.87
C SER A 113 3.49 31.75 65.49
N LEU A 114 4.42 32.44 66.16
CA LEU A 114 5.86 32.23 65.98
C LEU A 114 6.30 30.83 66.47
N GLY A 115 5.76 30.35 67.60
CA GLY A 115 6.02 29.00 68.11
C GLY A 115 5.51 27.91 67.16
N THR A 116 4.35 28.13 66.53
CA THR A 116 3.77 27.23 65.53
C THR A 116 4.58 27.26 64.23
N GLY A 117 5.06 28.44 63.82
CA GLY A 117 5.96 28.61 62.68
C GLY A 117 7.30 27.90 62.89
N LEU A 118 7.90 28.02 64.09
CA LEU A 118 9.16 27.37 64.44
C LEU A 118 9.01 25.84 64.52
N ARG A 119 7.87 25.34 65.04
CA ARG A 119 7.53 23.91 65.02
C ARG A 119 7.33 23.39 63.60
N SER A 120 6.55 24.09 62.77
CA SER A 120 6.36 23.73 61.35
C SER A 120 7.67 23.72 60.58
N PHE A 121 8.56 24.67 60.87
CA PHE A 121 9.90 24.68 60.30
C PHE A 121 10.74 23.49 60.78
N SER A 122 10.71 23.19 62.08
CA SER A 122 11.38 22.00 62.65
C SER A 122 10.87 20.70 62.01
N ASP A 123 9.56 20.56 61.79
CA ASP A 123 8.95 19.39 61.15
C ASP A 123 9.35 19.29 59.68
N LYS A 124 9.41 20.42 58.96
CA LYS A 124 9.90 20.48 57.56
C LYS A 124 11.38 20.13 57.46
N VAL A 125 12.19 20.56 58.42
CA VAL A 125 13.63 20.23 58.50
C VAL A 125 13.83 18.76 58.88
N ALA A 126 13.03 18.20 59.79
CA ALA A 126 13.05 16.77 60.11
C ALA A 126 12.67 15.91 58.90
N ASN A 127 11.69 16.33 58.09
CA ASN A 127 11.34 15.66 56.84
C ASN A 127 12.45 15.76 55.78
N ILE A 128 13.20 16.87 55.73
CA ILE A 128 14.41 16.98 54.90
C ILE A 128 15.53 16.08 55.41
N SER A 129 15.68 15.94 56.73
CA SER A 129 16.64 15.00 57.33
C SER A 129 16.35 13.55 56.96
N ASN A 130 15.06 13.16 56.87
CA ASN A 130 14.66 11.82 56.42
C ASN A 130 14.89 11.62 54.90
N MET A 131 14.81 12.69 54.09
CA MET A 131 15.18 12.68 52.66
C MET A 131 16.71 12.60 52.46
N SER A 132 17.49 13.01 53.46
CA SER A 132 18.95 12.99 53.45
C SER A 132 19.55 11.60 53.74
N ASP A 133 18.73 10.57 53.99
CA ASP A 133 19.19 9.18 53.95
C ASP A 133 19.41 8.78 52.48
N ALA A 134 20.60 9.12 51.96
CA ALA A 134 21.13 8.82 50.63
C ALA A 134 21.11 7.32 50.23
N SER A 135 20.68 6.44 51.14
CA SER A 135 20.46 5.01 50.95
C SER A 135 19.33 4.69 49.95
N GLY A 136 18.26 5.50 49.90
CA GLY A 136 17.14 5.27 48.97
C GLY A 136 17.48 5.61 47.51
N VAL A 137 18.10 6.77 47.29
CA VAL A 137 18.49 7.26 45.95
C VAL A 137 19.60 6.40 45.33
N THR A 138 20.52 5.88 46.13
CA THR A 138 21.59 4.98 45.66
C THR A 138 21.04 3.65 45.14
N ASN A 139 19.99 3.12 45.79
CA ASN A 139 19.31 1.89 45.33
C ASN A 139 18.53 2.12 44.04
N GLU A 140 17.85 3.26 43.90
CA GLU A 140 17.13 3.59 42.66
C GLU A 140 18.11 3.83 41.50
N PHE A 141 19.22 4.55 41.73
CA PHE A 141 20.28 4.71 40.74
C PHE A 141 20.89 3.37 40.33
N THR A 142 21.22 2.50 41.29
CA THR A 142 21.75 1.16 41.01
C THR A 142 20.77 0.34 40.17
N ASN A 143 19.47 0.40 40.49
CA ASN A 143 18.44 -0.26 39.70
C ASN A 143 18.33 0.32 38.28
N LYS A 144 18.37 1.65 38.11
CA LYS A 144 18.35 2.29 36.79
C LYS A 144 19.58 1.93 35.96
N VAL A 145 20.77 1.85 36.57
CA VAL A 145 22.01 1.41 35.90
C VAL A 145 21.92 -0.07 35.50
N LYS A 146 21.40 -0.94 36.36
CA LYS A 146 21.20 -2.36 36.04
C LYS A 146 20.21 -2.55 34.88
N VAL A 147 19.08 -1.84 34.91
CA VAL A 147 18.09 -1.85 33.83
C VAL A 147 18.68 -1.26 32.55
N ALA A 148 19.47 -0.19 32.62
CA ALA A 148 20.16 0.36 31.45
C ALA A 148 21.12 -0.65 30.82
N ASN A 149 21.83 -1.43 31.65
CA ASN A 149 22.74 -2.48 31.17
C ASN A 149 21.98 -3.60 30.44
N GLU A 150 20.85 -4.06 31.00
CA GLU A 150 19.97 -5.04 30.34
C GLU A 150 19.39 -4.51 29.02
N LYS A 151 19.05 -3.21 28.95
CA LYS A 151 18.62 -2.57 27.69
C LYS A 151 19.75 -2.46 26.68
N PHE A 152 20.99 -2.25 27.13
CA PHE A 152 22.16 -2.21 26.27
C PHE A 152 22.49 -3.59 25.69
N ASP A 153 22.39 -4.66 26.48
CA ASP A 153 22.50 -6.03 25.99
C ASP A 153 21.40 -6.35 24.96
N GLY A 154 20.16 -5.94 25.24
CA GLY A 154 19.05 -6.07 24.29
C GLY A 154 19.28 -5.31 22.98
N LEU A 155 19.91 -4.14 23.05
CA LEU A 155 20.30 -3.36 21.87
C LEU A 155 21.39 -4.07 21.06
N SER A 156 22.40 -4.64 21.73
CA SER A 156 23.46 -5.41 21.07
C SER A 156 22.89 -6.61 20.30
N VAL A 157 21.99 -7.39 20.92
CA VAL A 157 21.34 -8.52 20.25
C VAL A 157 20.48 -8.07 19.08
N ALA A 158 19.78 -6.94 19.21
CA ALA A 158 18.99 -6.37 18.11
C ALA A 158 19.89 -5.92 16.94
N PHE A 159 21.06 -5.34 17.22
CA PHE A 159 22.04 -4.96 16.22
C PHE A 159 22.65 -6.17 15.50
N ASP A 160 23.01 -7.24 16.22
CA ASP A 160 23.50 -8.47 15.62
C ASP A 160 22.45 -9.09 14.70
N LYS A 161 21.20 -9.15 15.16
CA LYS A 161 20.08 -9.66 14.36
C LYS A 161 19.81 -8.80 13.12
N ALA A 162 19.80 -7.48 13.27
CA ALA A 162 19.62 -6.55 12.15
C ALA A 162 20.75 -6.67 11.12
N THR A 163 22.00 -6.82 11.57
CA THR A 163 23.17 -7.00 10.70
C THR A 163 23.12 -8.35 9.97
N GLY A 164 22.67 -9.42 10.65
CA GLY A 164 22.39 -10.71 10.04
C GLY A 164 21.32 -10.60 8.94
N SER A 165 20.19 -9.94 9.23
CA SER A 165 19.13 -9.70 8.25
C SER A 165 19.58 -8.83 7.08
N LEU A 166 20.43 -7.82 7.30
CA LEU A 166 20.99 -7.02 6.21
C LEU A 166 21.94 -7.84 5.32
N THR A 167 22.69 -8.77 5.90
CA THR A 167 23.57 -9.69 5.15
C THR A 167 22.75 -10.68 4.32
N GLU A 168 21.68 -11.21 4.88
CA GLU A 168 20.74 -12.10 4.18
C GLU A 168 20.00 -11.36 3.05
N MET A 169 19.58 -10.11 3.29
CA MET A 169 18.96 -9.25 2.29
C MET A 169 19.95 -8.88 1.17
N ALA A 170 21.22 -8.64 1.50
CA ALA A 170 22.28 -8.44 0.51
C ALA A 170 22.52 -9.70 -0.33
N ALA A 171 22.38 -10.90 0.26
CA ALA A 171 22.44 -12.17 -0.46
C ALA A 171 21.21 -12.39 -1.37
N THR A 172 20.05 -11.77 -1.07
CA THR A 172 18.84 -11.83 -1.92
C THR A 172 19.01 -11.15 -3.29
N ASN A 173 20.05 -10.31 -3.49
CA ASN A 173 20.41 -9.82 -4.83
C ASN A 173 20.77 -10.95 -5.81
N VAL A 174 21.16 -12.14 -5.31
CA VAL A 174 21.38 -13.35 -6.13
C VAL A 174 20.05 -14.00 -6.53
N ASP A 175 19.04 -13.93 -5.66
CA ASP A 175 17.71 -14.51 -5.88
C ASP A 175 16.88 -13.72 -6.90
N SER A 176 17.17 -12.42 -7.06
CA SER A 176 16.57 -11.59 -8.12
C SER A 176 16.89 -12.11 -9.53
N ARG A 177 18.07 -12.71 -9.76
CA ARG A 177 18.41 -13.33 -11.05
C ARG A 177 17.66 -14.64 -11.28
N ALA A 178 17.62 -15.50 -10.27
CA ALA A 178 16.86 -16.74 -10.33
C ALA A 178 15.38 -16.48 -10.58
N TYR A 179 14.81 -15.49 -9.90
CA TYR A 179 13.44 -15.02 -10.14
C TYR A 179 13.27 -14.46 -11.55
N HIS A 180 14.22 -13.66 -12.05
CA HIS A 180 14.19 -13.14 -13.43
C HIS A 180 14.21 -14.27 -14.47
N ASP A 181 15.03 -15.30 -14.24
CA ASP A 181 15.12 -16.48 -15.12
C ASP A 181 13.81 -17.29 -15.08
N GLN A 182 13.20 -17.45 -13.90
CA GLN A 182 11.90 -18.10 -13.76
C GLN A 182 10.78 -17.34 -14.46
N VAL A 183 10.74 -16.02 -14.33
CA VAL A 183 9.77 -15.15 -15.01
C VAL A 183 9.99 -15.15 -16.52
N ASN A 184 11.24 -15.13 -16.98
CA ASN A 184 11.57 -15.26 -18.41
C ASN A 184 11.15 -16.63 -18.97
N ASN A 185 11.37 -17.71 -18.23
CA ASN A 185 10.91 -19.04 -18.62
C ASN A 185 9.37 -19.13 -18.64
N LEU A 186 8.69 -18.52 -17.67
CA LEU A 186 7.23 -18.42 -17.67
C LEU A 186 6.72 -17.64 -18.89
N ALA A 187 7.35 -16.51 -19.22
CA ALA A 187 6.99 -15.71 -20.40
C ALA A 187 7.21 -16.49 -21.70
N ARG A 188 8.32 -17.23 -21.83
CA ARG A 188 8.57 -18.13 -22.97
C ARG A 188 7.52 -19.23 -23.06
N ASN A 189 7.18 -19.86 -21.94
CA ASN A 189 6.15 -20.91 -21.89
C ASN A 189 4.78 -20.37 -22.26
N LEU A 190 4.39 -19.19 -21.77
CA LEU A 190 3.14 -18.54 -22.14
C LEU A 190 3.10 -18.18 -23.63
N SER A 191 4.21 -17.69 -24.19
CA SER A 191 4.32 -17.41 -25.61
C SER A 191 4.20 -18.68 -26.46
N ALA A 192 4.85 -19.77 -26.04
CA ALA A 192 4.75 -21.07 -26.70
C ALA A 192 3.34 -21.65 -26.61
N LEU A 193 2.68 -21.51 -25.46
CA LEU A 193 1.31 -21.98 -25.24
C LEU A 193 0.32 -21.19 -26.12
N ASN A 194 0.49 -19.88 -26.24
CA ASN A 194 -0.33 -19.07 -27.12
C ASN A 194 -0.15 -19.46 -28.60
N ALA A 195 1.09 -19.74 -29.01
CA ALA A 195 1.37 -20.25 -30.36
C ALA A 195 0.74 -21.63 -30.60
N VAL A 196 0.79 -22.54 -29.63
CA VAL A 196 0.11 -23.85 -29.71
C VAL A 196 -1.40 -23.67 -29.81
N TYR A 197 -2.00 -22.76 -29.05
CA TYR A 197 -3.44 -22.50 -29.10
C TYR A 197 -3.89 -22.00 -30.48
N GLU A 198 -3.13 -21.10 -31.09
CA GLU A 198 -3.38 -20.64 -32.46
C GLU A 198 -3.24 -21.78 -33.48
N LEU A 199 -2.22 -22.65 -33.30
CA LEU A 199 -1.99 -23.83 -34.11
C LEU A 199 -3.13 -24.85 -33.97
N GLU A 200 -3.63 -25.08 -32.75
CA GLU A 200 -4.76 -25.98 -32.46
C GLU A 200 -6.06 -25.46 -33.07
N LEU A 201 -6.33 -24.15 -32.99
CA LEU A 201 -7.47 -23.53 -33.67
C LEU A 201 -7.39 -23.68 -35.19
N GLN A 202 -6.20 -23.51 -35.76
CA GLN A 202 -5.96 -23.69 -37.19
C GLN A 202 -6.14 -25.15 -37.61
N ASP A 203 -5.56 -26.10 -36.86
CA ASP A 203 -5.66 -27.53 -37.14
C ASP A 203 -7.09 -28.04 -36.97
N SER A 204 -7.80 -27.58 -35.92
CA SER A 204 -9.22 -27.88 -35.72
C SER A 204 -10.09 -27.33 -36.86
N SER A 205 -9.78 -26.13 -37.37
CA SER A 205 -10.44 -25.58 -38.57
C SER A 205 -10.14 -26.41 -39.84
N ALA A 206 -8.89 -26.85 -40.01
CA ALA A 206 -8.52 -27.74 -41.11
C ALA A 206 -9.22 -29.10 -41.01
N HIS A 207 -9.31 -29.66 -39.80
CA HIS A 207 -10.03 -30.89 -39.50
C HIS A 207 -11.52 -30.77 -39.80
N LEU A 208 -12.18 -29.67 -39.39
CA LEU A 208 -13.59 -29.41 -39.72
C LEU A 208 -13.82 -29.30 -41.23
N LYS A 209 -12.90 -28.68 -41.98
CA LYS A 209 -12.97 -28.62 -43.44
C LYS A 209 -12.80 -30.02 -44.06
N SER A 210 -11.85 -30.80 -43.58
CA SER A 210 -11.64 -32.19 -44.00
C SER A 210 -12.87 -33.06 -43.72
N MET A 211 -13.45 -32.93 -42.53
CA MET A 211 -14.66 -33.62 -42.11
C MET A 211 -15.87 -33.25 -42.97
N ASN A 212 -16.08 -31.96 -43.27
CA ASN A 212 -17.12 -31.54 -44.20
C ASN A 212 -16.92 -32.16 -45.60
N LYS A 213 -15.69 -32.16 -46.10
CA LYS A 213 -15.36 -32.78 -47.40
C LYS A 213 -15.57 -34.30 -47.37
N PHE A 214 -15.25 -34.96 -46.27
CA PHE A 214 -15.52 -36.38 -46.05
C PHE A 214 -17.03 -36.66 -46.10
N TYR A 215 -17.86 -35.88 -45.41
CA TYR A 215 -19.31 -36.03 -45.45
C TYR A 215 -19.88 -35.81 -46.87
N GLN A 216 -19.37 -34.83 -47.61
CA GLN A 216 -19.77 -34.63 -49.01
C GLN A 216 -19.38 -35.82 -49.89
N ASN A 217 -18.15 -36.31 -49.77
CA ASN A 217 -17.69 -37.48 -50.50
C ASN A 217 -18.51 -38.73 -50.15
N LEU A 218 -18.83 -38.93 -48.86
CA LEU A 218 -19.65 -40.05 -48.40
C LEU A 218 -21.08 -39.94 -48.93
N SER A 219 -21.68 -38.75 -48.90
CA SER A 219 -23.01 -38.52 -49.48
C SER A 219 -23.03 -38.81 -50.99
N SER A 220 -22.01 -38.32 -51.72
CA SER A 220 -21.87 -38.60 -53.16
C SER A 220 -21.65 -40.09 -53.43
N THR A 221 -20.84 -40.76 -52.62
CA THR A 221 -20.61 -42.21 -52.72
C THR A 221 -21.90 -42.98 -52.48
N MET A 222 -22.69 -42.60 -51.48
CA MET A 222 -23.97 -43.23 -51.18
C MET A 222 -24.97 -43.02 -52.32
N GLN A 223 -24.96 -41.85 -52.95
CA GLN A 223 -25.79 -41.56 -54.12
C GLN A 223 -25.40 -42.43 -55.33
N ASN A 224 -24.10 -42.50 -55.65
CA ASN A 224 -23.59 -43.36 -56.72
C ASN A 224 -23.88 -44.84 -56.45
N PHE A 225 -23.83 -45.26 -55.18
CA PHE A 225 -24.17 -46.63 -54.79
C PHE A 225 -25.66 -46.93 -55.00
N ASN A 226 -26.54 -45.98 -54.69
CA ASN A 226 -27.98 -46.09 -54.96
C ASN A 226 -28.29 -46.17 -56.46
N GLU A 227 -27.67 -45.32 -57.28
CA GLU A 227 -27.80 -45.39 -58.75
C GLU A 227 -27.30 -46.73 -59.28
N SER A 228 -26.13 -47.20 -58.84
CA SER A 228 -25.58 -48.51 -59.26
C SER A 228 -26.50 -49.67 -58.86
N MET A 229 -27.19 -49.56 -57.72
CA MET A 229 -28.16 -50.55 -57.27
C MET A 229 -29.40 -50.57 -58.17
N GLU A 230 -29.87 -49.41 -58.62
CA GLU A 230 -30.97 -49.29 -59.58
C GLU A 230 -30.57 -49.83 -60.96
N ASP A 231 -29.39 -49.47 -61.47
CA ASP A 231 -28.85 -50.00 -62.73
C ASP A 231 -28.71 -51.53 -62.69
N SER A 232 -28.26 -52.09 -61.57
CA SER A 232 -28.17 -53.54 -61.37
C SER A 232 -29.53 -54.23 -61.45
N LYS A 233 -30.59 -53.55 -60.99
CA LYS A 233 -31.97 -54.06 -61.04
C LYS A 233 -32.50 -54.03 -62.48
N VAL A 234 -32.29 -52.94 -63.20
CA VAL A 234 -32.65 -52.81 -64.63
C VAL A 234 -31.90 -53.83 -65.47
N PHE A 235 -30.59 -54.00 -65.24
CA PHE A 235 -29.79 -55.02 -65.91
C PHE A 235 -30.34 -56.42 -65.68
N LYS A 236 -30.72 -56.75 -64.44
CA LYS A 236 -31.36 -58.05 -64.12
C LYS A 236 -32.67 -58.24 -64.89
N GLU A 237 -33.50 -57.20 -65.01
CA GLU A 237 -34.73 -57.25 -65.81
C GLU A 237 -34.44 -57.49 -67.29
N GLU A 238 -33.51 -56.76 -67.89
CA GLU A 238 -33.20 -56.94 -69.31
C GLU A 238 -32.50 -58.26 -69.62
N VAL A 239 -31.63 -58.76 -68.73
CA VAL A 239 -31.10 -60.12 -68.84
C VAL A 239 -32.23 -61.15 -68.75
N GLY A 240 -33.20 -60.95 -67.86
CA GLY A 240 -34.38 -61.80 -67.76
C GLY A 240 -35.22 -61.78 -69.04
N ARG A 241 -35.40 -60.61 -69.65
CA ARG A 241 -36.13 -60.42 -70.90
C ARG A 241 -35.40 -61.07 -72.08
N LEU A 242 -34.08 -60.87 -72.16
CA LEU A 242 -33.21 -61.52 -73.14
C LEU A 242 -33.29 -63.04 -73.02
N ALA A 243 -33.20 -63.59 -71.81
CA ALA A 243 -33.33 -65.03 -71.57
C ALA A 243 -34.70 -65.56 -72.03
N LYS A 244 -35.78 -64.80 -71.78
CA LYS A 244 -37.13 -65.15 -72.24
C LYS A 244 -37.21 -65.15 -73.77
N ASN A 245 -36.66 -64.13 -74.43
CA ASN A 245 -36.62 -64.03 -75.89
C ASN A 245 -35.76 -65.14 -76.51
N LEU A 246 -34.59 -65.45 -75.95
CA LEU A 246 -33.75 -66.57 -76.37
C LEU A 246 -34.48 -67.91 -76.23
N SER A 247 -35.20 -68.11 -75.12
CA SER A 247 -36.02 -69.31 -74.91
C SER A 247 -37.13 -69.44 -75.95
N SER A 248 -37.87 -68.35 -76.23
CA SER A 248 -38.89 -68.32 -77.29
C SER A 248 -38.31 -68.61 -78.67
N LEU A 249 -37.17 -68.01 -79.00
CA LEU A 249 -36.47 -68.23 -80.27
C LEU A 249 -36.05 -69.70 -80.40
N ASN A 250 -35.44 -70.26 -79.35
CA ASN A 250 -35.01 -71.65 -79.32
C ASN A 250 -36.21 -72.63 -79.40
N SER A 251 -37.35 -72.28 -78.81
CA SER A 251 -38.59 -73.06 -78.95
C SER A 251 -39.12 -73.05 -80.39
N ILE A 252 -39.08 -71.90 -81.09
CA ILE A 252 -39.45 -71.81 -82.51
C ILE A 252 -38.49 -72.63 -83.37
N TYR A 253 -37.18 -72.54 -83.13
CA TYR A 253 -36.20 -73.36 -83.85
C TYR A 253 -36.37 -74.85 -83.55
N GLY A 254 -36.67 -75.25 -82.31
CA GLY A 254 -36.98 -76.63 -81.95
C GLY A 254 -38.24 -77.15 -82.64
N ASN A 255 -39.30 -76.33 -82.70
CA ASN A 255 -40.53 -76.66 -83.42
C ASN A 255 -40.29 -76.76 -84.93
N MET A 256 -39.45 -75.89 -85.50
CA MET A 256 -39.06 -75.92 -86.91
C MET A 256 -38.18 -77.14 -87.24
N LEU A 257 -37.24 -77.49 -86.36
CA LEU A 257 -36.42 -78.70 -86.49
C LEU A 257 -37.28 -79.97 -86.38
N SER A 258 -38.22 -80.01 -85.43
CA SER A 258 -39.16 -81.13 -85.28
C SER A 258 -40.08 -81.27 -86.49
N ALA A 259 -40.53 -80.14 -87.08
CA ALA A 259 -41.30 -80.12 -88.33
C ALA A 259 -40.47 -80.52 -89.57
N MET A 260 -39.16 -80.25 -89.59
CA MET A 260 -38.26 -80.69 -90.67
C MET A 260 -37.79 -82.14 -90.54
N ASN A 261 -37.75 -82.70 -89.33
CA ASN A 261 -37.28 -84.07 -89.07
C ASN A 261 -38.41 -85.10 -88.95
N GLN A 262 -39.67 -84.71 -89.20
CA GLN A 262 -40.75 -85.68 -89.35
C GLN A 262 -40.54 -86.48 -90.65
N PRO A 263 -40.32 -87.80 -90.59
CA PRO A 263 -40.19 -88.61 -91.79
C PRO A 263 -41.53 -88.59 -92.52
N ARG A 264 -41.52 -88.17 -93.79
CA ARG A 264 -42.65 -88.43 -94.68
C ARG A 264 -42.72 -89.93 -94.90
N ALA A 265 -43.79 -90.52 -94.36
CA ALA A 265 -44.40 -91.84 -94.63
C ALA A 265 -43.52 -92.90 -95.31
#